data_AF-A0A401GYB3-F1
#
_entry.id   AF-A0A401GYB3-F1
#
_cell.length_a   1.000
_cell.length_b   1.000
_cell.length_c   1.000
_cell.angle_alpha   90.00
_cell.angle_beta   90.00
_cell.angle_gamma   90.00
#
_symmetry.space_group_name_H-M   'P 1'
#
loop_
_entity.id
_entity.type
_entity.pdbx_description
1 polymer ?
#
loop_
_entity_poly.entity_id
_entity_poly.type
_entity_poly.pdbx_seq_one_letter_code
_entity_poly.pdbx_strand_id
1 'polypeptide(L)'
;MHSFFNLFFTLVAVLAGRALALNITIGGSLGVIPATQFLNVSDATLASDCQTQCAPGFTAIQACTDDVCLCDMSTVTAVTACEQCMFNDLISKNTVSSDPRAGSATALSAYAAACLASVNVTVPTTEITLTLPSDWDGPFGLGLDTAGTVITLIAGILLAGGSLTILNTM
;
A
#
# COMPACT_ATOMS: atom_id res chain seq x y z
N MET A 1 -23.34 34.34 -32.99
CA MET A 1 -22.85 34.29 -31.60
C MET A 1 -23.59 33.29 -30.69
N HIS A 2 -24.79 32.80 -31.03
CA HIS A 2 -25.52 31.82 -30.21
C HIS A 2 -24.97 30.38 -30.17
N SER A 3 -24.13 29.99 -31.14
CA SER A 3 -23.57 28.63 -31.20
C SER A 3 -22.47 28.36 -30.16
N PHE A 4 -21.69 29.38 -29.79
CA PHE A 4 -20.60 29.23 -28.80
C PHE A 4 -21.10 29.04 -27.36
N PHE A 5 -22.28 29.55 -27.02
CA PHE A 5 -22.82 29.48 -25.67
C PHE A 5 -23.37 28.08 -25.32
N ASN A 6 -23.91 27.35 -26.29
CA ASN A 6 -24.40 25.98 -26.11
C ASN A 6 -23.26 24.94 -25.98
N LEU A 7 -22.12 25.21 -26.60
CA LEU A 7 -20.93 24.33 -26.52
C LEU A 7 -20.26 24.44 -25.14
N PHE A 8 -20.29 25.63 -24.53
CA PHE A 8 -19.80 25.83 -23.17
C PHE A 8 -20.70 25.16 -22.12
N PHE A 9 -22.03 25.24 -22.30
CA PHE A 9 -22.98 24.65 -21.34
C PHE A 9 -22.98 23.11 -21.35
N THR A 10 -22.74 22.49 -22.51
CA THR A 10 -22.59 21.04 -22.64
C THR A 10 -21.25 20.53 -22.10
N LEU A 11 -20.16 21.28 -22.25
CA LEU A 11 -18.86 20.96 -21.65
C LEU A 11 -18.93 21.01 -20.10
N VAL A 12 -19.60 22.01 -19.53
CA VAL A 12 -19.75 22.16 -18.07
C VAL A 12 -20.69 21.08 -17.49
N ALA A 13 -21.74 20.69 -18.20
CA ALA A 13 -22.62 19.60 -17.76
C ALA A 13 -21.95 18.21 -17.78
N VAL A 14 -21.03 17.96 -18.72
CA VAL A 14 -20.23 16.71 -18.77
C VAL A 14 -19.10 16.69 -17.72
N LEU A 15 -18.67 17.86 -17.23
CA LEU A 15 -17.73 17.95 -16.10
C LEU A 15 -18.43 17.83 -14.73
N ALA A 16 -19.67 18.33 -14.60
CA ALA A 16 -20.39 18.33 -13.32
C ALA A 16 -20.96 16.95 -12.91
N GLY A 17 -21.06 15.99 -13.85
CA GLY A 17 -21.56 14.64 -13.57
C GLY A 17 -20.53 13.66 -12.97
N ARG A 18 -19.29 14.10 -12.72
CA ARG A 18 -18.20 13.22 -12.23
C ARG A 18 -18.14 13.23 -10.71
N ALA A 19 -19.25 12.90 -10.05
CA ALA A 19 -19.22 12.60 -8.63
C ALA A 19 -18.67 11.17 -8.47
N LEU A 20 -17.34 11.01 -8.51
CA LEU A 20 -16.68 9.82 -7.98
C LEU A 20 -16.99 9.79 -6.47
N ALA A 21 -18.03 9.05 -6.10
CA ALA A 21 -18.61 9.11 -4.75
C ALA A 21 -18.30 7.86 -3.92
N LEU A 22 -17.46 6.94 -4.42
CA LEU A 22 -16.96 5.84 -3.61
C LEU A 22 -16.14 6.38 -2.44
N ASN A 23 -16.77 6.35 -1.28
CA ASN A 23 -16.24 6.82 -0.01
C ASN A 23 -15.62 5.64 0.73
N ILE A 24 -14.29 5.63 0.80
CA ILE A 24 -13.52 4.58 1.41
C ILE A 24 -13.17 5.01 2.83
N THR A 25 -13.59 4.23 3.82
CA THR A 25 -13.32 4.53 5.23
C THR A 25 -12.05 3.81 5.65
N ILE A 26 -10.95 4.55 5.77
CA ILE A 26 -9.66 4.03 6.23
C ILE A 26 -9.50 4.38 7.71
N GLY A 27 -9.16 3.40 8.52
CA GLY A 27 -8.88 3.62 9.95
C GLY A 27 -7.72 4.59 10.16
N GLY A 28 -7.64 5.21 11.35
CA GLY A 28 -6.60 6.17 11.70
C GLY A 28 -7.01 7.62 11.46
N SER A 29 -6.07 8.47 11.05
CA SER A 29 -6.24 9.92 10.93
C SER A 29 -6.92 10.40 9.64
N LEU A 30 -7.06 9.54 8.62
CA LEU A 30 -7.60 9.92 7.31
C LEU A 30 -9.13 9.86 7.23
N GLY A 31 -9.78 8.98 7.98
CA GLY A 31 -11.23 8.85 7.99
C GLY A 31 -11.80 8.43 6.63
N VAL A 32 -12.80 9.17 6.14
CA VAL A 32 -13.46 8.89 4.86
C VAL A 32 -12.75 9.65 3.74
N ILE A 33 -12.24 8.92 2.76
CA ILE A 33 -11.58 9.49 1.59
C ILE A 33 -12.30 9.09 0.30
N PRO A 34 -12.29 9.94 -0.73
CA PRO A 34 -12.79 9.57 -2.06
C PRO A 34 -11.81 8.64 -2.77
N ALA A 35 -12.31 7.79 -3.68
CA ALA A 35 -11.46 6.88 -4.47
C ALA A 35 -10.31 7.56 -5.23
N THR A 36 -10.49 8.81 -5.68
CA THR A 36 -9.44 9.59 -6.35
C THR A 36 -8.23 9.90 -5.46
N GLN A 37 -8.42 9.88 -4.14
CA GLN A 37 -7.35 10.07 -3.16
C GLN A 37 -6.79 8.76 -2.62
N PHE A 38 -7.35 7.60 -3.01
CA PHE A 38 -6.93 6.31 -2.46
C PHE A 38 -5.45 6.02 -2.75
N LEU A 39 -5.02 6.18 -4.01
CA LEU A 39 -3.63 5.95 -4.44
C LEU A 39 -2.71 7.16 -4.24
N ASN A 40 -3.24 8.31 -3.79
CA ASN A 40 -2.48 9.54 -3.65
C ASN A 40 -1.70 9.56 -2.32
N VAL A 41 -0.59 8.85 -2.26
CA VAL A 41 0.27 8.77 -1.08
C VAL A 41 1.09 10.04 -0.86
N SER A 42 1.35 10.39 0.41
CA SER A 42 2.11 11.59 0.77
C SER A 42 3.62 11.45 0.53
N ASP A 43 4.14 10.23 0.48
CA ASP A 43 5.56 9.96 0.25
C ASP A 43 5.90 10.07 -1.25
N ALA A 44 6.58 11.15 -1.62
CA ALA A 44 6.98 11.43 -2.99
C ALA A 44 7.98 10.41 -3.56
N THR A 45 8.80 9.78 -2.70
CA THR A 45 9.76 8.77 -3.15
C THR A 45 9.04 7.47 -3.47
N LEU A 46 8.14 7.03 -2.60
CA LEU A 46 7.31 5.86 -2.82
C LEU A 46 6.41 6.02 -4.06
N ALA A 47 5.82 7.20 -4.23
CA ALA A 47 5.01 7.53 -5.41
C ALA A 47 5.83 7.48 -6.71
N SER A 48 7.09 7.92 -6.67
CA SER A 48 8.01 7.88 -7.81
C SER A 48 8.44 6.46 -8.14
N ASP A 49 8.86 5.69 -7.12
CA ASP A 49 9.40 4.35 -7.31
C ASP A 49 8.34 3.37 -7.83
N CYS A 50 7.08 3.56 -7.43
CA CYS A 50 5.95 2.75 -7.87
C CYS A 50 5.11 3.35 -8.99
N GLN A 51 5.55 4.44 -9.61
CA GLN A 51 4.75 5.16 -10.62
C GLN A 51 4.30 4.26 -11.76
N THR A 52 5.15 3.33 -12.22
CA THR A 52 4.83 2.46 -13.37
C THR A 52 3.68 1.50 -13.05
N GLN A 53 3.67 0.95 -11.84
CA GLN A 53 2.66 0.01 -11.35
C GLN A 53 1.38 0.75 -10.93
N CYS A 54 1.51 2.01 -10.50
CA CYS A 54 0.39 2.83 -10.06
C CYS A 54 -0.33 3.58 -11.20
N ALA A 55 0.35 3.87 -12.31
CA ALA A 55 -0.24 4.60 -13.43
C ALA A 55 -1.52 3.93 -14.01
N PRO A 56 -1.60 2.59 -14.16
CA PRO A 56 -2.84 1.92 -14.57
C PRO A 56 -3.98 2.14 -13.57
N GLY A 57 -3.70 2.03 -12.26
CA GLY A 57 -4.68 2.25 -11.21
C GLY A 57 -5.22 3.69 -11.19
N PHE A 58 -4.33 4.68 -11.29
CA PHE A 58 -4.73 6.09 -11.41
C PHE A 58 -5.58 6.35 -12.66
N THR A 59 -5.22 5.73 -13.78
CA THR A 59 -5.96 5.89 -15.04
C THR A 59 -7.32 5.24 -14.95
N ALA A 60 -7.42 4.03 -14.39
CA ALA A 60 -8.67 3.32 -14.18
C ALA A 60 -9.62 4.12 -13.27
N ILE A 61 -9.13 4.60 -12.13
CA ILE A 61 -9.91 5.44 -11.21
C ILE A 61 -10.39 6.72 -11.91
N GLN A 62 -9.52 7.41 -12.67
CA GLN A 62 -9.90 8.64 -13.37
C GLN A 62 -10.85 8.41 -14.55
N ALA A 63 -10.81 7.23 -15.18
CA ALA A 63 -11.70 6.88 -16.28
C ALA A 63 -13.11 6.55 -15.80
N CYS A 64 -13.26 6.12 -14.54
CA CYS A 64 -14.55 5.73 -13.98
C CYS A 64 -15.48 6.92 -13.70
N THR A 65 -16.75 6.74 -14.06
CA THR A 65 -17.82 7.73 -13.86
C THR A 65 -18.82 7.32 -12.79
N ASP A 66 -18.78 6.07 -12.34
CA ASP A 66 -19.66 5.52 -11.31
C ASP A 66 -18.89 4.55 -10.39
N ASP A 67 -19.53 4.19 -9.27
CA ASP A 67 -18.97 3.27 -8.28
C ASP A 67 -18.88 1.84 -8.84
N VAL A 68 -19.67 1.48 -9.85
CA VAL A 68 -19.64 0.15 -10.49
C VAL A 68 -18.32 -0.04 -11.23
N CYS A 69 -17.87 0.97 -11.99
CA CYS A 69 -16.59 0.97 -12.67
C CYS A 69 -15.41 0.94 -11.69
N LEU A 70 -15.50 1.68 -10.59
CA LEU A 70 -14.45 1.66 -9.55
C LEU A 70 -14.30 0.26 -8.93
N CYS A 71 -15.43 -0.44 -8.77
CA CYS A 71 -15.47 -1.78 -8.21
C CYS A 71 -15.33 -2.90 -9.26
N ASP A 72 -15.04 -2.56 -10.51
CA ASP A 72 -14.73 -3.56 -11.54
C ASP A 72 -13.42 -4.27 -11.21
N MET A 73 -13.34 -5.57 -11.52
CA MET A 73 -12.15 -6.36 -11.21
C MET A 73 -10.89 -5.79 -11.88
N SER A 74 -10.99 -5.23 -13.09
CA SER A 74 -9.82 -4.63 -13.75
C SER A 74 -9.27 -3.42 -12.99
N THR A 75 -10.15 -2.58 -12.43
CA THR A 75 -9.79 -1.44 -11.59
C THR A 75 -9.17 -1.91 -10.28
N VAL A 76 -9.81 -2.88 -9.61
CA VAL A 76 -9.31 -3.44 -8.35
C VAL A 76 -7.93 -4.07 -8.53
N THR A 77 -7.73 -4.92 -9.54
CA THR A 77 -6.43 -5.55 -9.80
C THR A 77 -5.35 -4.50 -10.09
N ALA A 78 -5.68 -3.42 -10.80
CA ALA A 78 -4.74 -2.32 -11.06
C ALA A 78 -4.40 -1.53 -9.77
N VAL A 79 -5.37 -1.31 -8.89
CA VAL A 79 -5.18 -0.69 -7.57
C VAL A 79 -4.32 -1.59 -6.68
N THR A 80 -4.62 -2.88 -6.60
CA THR A 80 -3.83 -3.84 -5.82
C THR A 80 -2.40 -3.96 -6.36
N ALA A 81 -2.18 -3.90 -7.67
CA ALA A 81 -0.83 -3.92 -8.24
C ALA A 81 0.01 -2.70 -7.80
N CYS A 82 -0.61 -1.53 -7.69
CA CYS A 82 0.03 -0.34 -7.13
C CYS A 82 0.40 -0.54 -5.66
N GLU A 83 -0.56 -1.00 -4.84
CA GLU A 83 -0.35 -1.27 -3.42
C GLU A 83 0.72 -2.36 -3.19
N GLN A 84 0.78 -3.38 -4.04
CA GLN A 84 1.80 -4.42 -4.01
C GLN A 84 3.19 -3.86 -4.29
N CYS A 85 3.32 -2.92 -5.22
CA CYS A 85 4.59 -2.22 -5.42
C CYS A 85 4.99 -1.44 -4.17
N MET A 86 4.06 -0.65 -3.60
CA MET A 86 4.35 0.16 -2.43
C MET A 86 4.75 -0.71 -1.23
N PHE A 87 4.07 -1.84 -1.04
CA PHE A 87 4.39 -2.82 -0.01
C PHE A 87 5.80 -3.41 -0.20
N ASN A 88 6.14 -3.80 -1.44
CA ASN A 88 7.46 -4.34 -1.75
C ASN A 88 8.58 -3.31 -1.56
N ASP A 89 8.35 -2.05 -1.92
CA ASP A 89 9.31 -0.96 -1.73
C ASP A 89 9.56 -0.67 -0.25
N LEU A 90 8.50 -0.59 0.56
CA LEU A 90 8.59 -0.42 2.01
C LEU A 90 9.36 -1.59 2.66
N ILE A 91 9.12 -2.81 2.22
CA ILE A 91 9.87 -3.99 2.66
C ILE A 91 11.34 -3.89 2.26
N SER A 92 11.62 -3.56 0.99
CA SER A 92 12.99 -3.46 0.47
C SER A 92 13.81 -2.39 1.19
N LYS A 93 13.17 -1.28 1.58
CA LYS A 93 13.80 -0.19 2.32
C LYS A 93 13.80 -0.42 3.83
N ASN A 94 13.08 -1.43 4.31
CA ASN A 94 12.84 -1.68 5.74
C ASN A 94 12.31 -0.41 6.46
N THR A 95 11.36 0.26 5.82
CA THR A 95 10.73 1.48 6.34
C THR A 95 9.24 1.29 6.55
N VAL A 96 8.67 2.12 7.44
CA VAL A 96 7.24 2.17 7.65
C VAL A 96 6.72 3.46 7.02
N SER A 97 5.65 3.35 6.23
CA SER A 97 4.95 4.52 5.71
C SER A 97 4.21 5.24 6.84
N SER A 98 4.33 6.56 6.89
CA SER A 98 3.47 7.40 7.74
C SER A 98 2.04 7.53 7.22
N ASP A 99 1.83 7.18 5.95
CA ASP A 99 0.53 7.19 5.29
C ASP A 99 -0.13 5.80 5.43
N PRO A 100 -1.30 5.69 6.09
CA PRO A 100 -1.97 4.41 6.31
C PRO A 100 -2.55 3.79 5.03
N ARG A 101 -2.50 4.50 3.89
CA ARG A 101 -2.89 3.98 2.57
C ARG A 101 -1.80 3.12 1.95
N ALA A 102 -0.54 3.52 2.08
CA ALA A 102 0.53 2.99 1.25
C ALA A 102 0.92 1.55 1.62
N GLY A 103 0.78 0.62 0.68
CA GLY A 103 1.12 -0.79 0.87
C GLY A 103 0.26 -1.48 1.92
N SER A 104 -1.01 -1.06 2.06
CA SER A 104 -1.84 -1.41 3.22
C SER A 104 -2.94 -2.41 2.87
N ALA A 105 -2.82 -3.64 3.36
CA ALA A 105 -3.87 -4.66 3.24
C ALA A 105 -5.19 -4.19 3.90
N THR A 106 -5.09 -3.40 4.99
CA THR A 106 -6.24 -2.79 5.63
C THR A 106 -6.93 -1.77 4.72
N ALA A 107 -6.16 -0.94 4.00
CA ALA A 107 -6.73 0.01 3.03
C ALA A 107 -7.43 -0.71 1.87
N LEU A 108 -6.85 -1.79 1.34
CA LEU A 108 -7.48 -2.63 0.32
C LEU A 108 -8.76 -3.31 0.83
N SER A 109 -8.78 -3.78 2.08
CA SER A 109 -9.99 -4.33 2.68
C SER A 109 -11.10 -3.28 2.84
N ALA A 110 -10.73 -2.03 3.16
CA ALA A 110 -11.66 -0.91 3.21
C ALA A 110 -12.22 -0.56 1.82
N TYR A 111 -11.37 -0.63 0.78
CA TYR A 111 -11.81 -0.47 -0.61
C TYR A 111 -12.86 -1.52 -1.00
N ALA A 112 -12.58 -2.80 -0.71
CA ALA A 112 -13.52 -3.90 -0.97
C ALA A 112 -14.83 -3.75 -0.18
N ALA A 113 -14.76 -3.32 1.08
CA ALA A 113 -15.94 -3.04 1.90
C ALA A 113 -16.77 -1.88 1.33
N ALA A 114 -16.12 -0.83 0.82
CA ALA A 114 -16.81 0.28 0.14
C ALA A 114 -17.52 -0.20 -1.13
N CYS A 115 -16.90 -1.09 -1.91
CA CYS A 115 -17.53 -1.69 -3.08
C CYS A 115 -18.78 -2.52 -2.75
N LEU A 116 -18.72 -3.28 -1.66
CA LEU A 116 -19.88 -4.02 -1.17
C LEU A 116 -20.99 -3.06 -0.71
N ALA A 117 -20.64 -1.97 -0.01
CA ALA A 117 -21.59 -1.02 0.54
C ALA A 117 -22.26 -0.12 -0.53
N SER A 118 -21.50 0.35 -1.52
CA SER A 118 -21.99 1.27 -2.56
C SER A 118 -22.77 0.57 -3.66
N VAL A 119 -22.24 -0.54 -4.19
CA VAL A 119 -22.74 -1.19 -5.41
C VAL A 119 -23.00 -2.69 -5.26
N ASN A 120 -22.91 -3.22 -4.03
CA ASN A 120 -23.12 -4.64 -3.73
C ASN A 120 -22.21 -5.59 -4.53
N VAL A 121 -20.99 -5.15 -4.83
CA VAL A 121 -19.96 -5.96 -5.48
C VAL A 121 -19.05 -6.56 -4.42
N THR A 122 -18.95 -7.90 -4.41
CA THR A 122 -18.01 -8.61 -3.54
C THR A 122 -16.69 -8.77 -4.27
N VAL A 123 -15.66 -8.06 -3.81
CA VAL A 123 -14.30 -8.23 -4.30
C VAL A 123 -13.70 -9.51 -3.68
N PRO A 124 -13.18 -10.46 -4.49
CA PRO A 124 -12.53 -11.64 -3.95
C PRO A 124 -11.32 -11.28 -3.08
N THR A 125 -11.16 -11.96 -1.96
CA THR A 125 -10.02 -11.72 -1.05
C THR A 125 -8.67 -11.97 -1.73
N THR A 126 -8.61 -12.87 -2.72
CA THR A 126 -7.42 -13.14 -3.52
C THR A 126 -6.94 -11.92 -4.32
N GLU A 127 -7.84 -11.01 -4.68
CA GLU A 127 -7.52 -9.80 -5.46
C GLU A 127 -7.07 -8.61 -4.59
N ILE A 128 -7.24 -8.70 -3.27
CA ILE A 128 -6.88 -7.63 -2.31
C ILE A 128 -5.84 -8.09 -1.28
N THR A 129 -5.30 -9.30 -1.47
CA THR A 129 -4.24 -9.83 -0.61
C THR A 129 -2.89 -9.40 -1.14
N LEU A 130 -2.15 -8.66 -0.33
CA LEU A 130 -0.74 -8.35 -0.60
C LEU A 130 0.12 -9.57 -0.26
N THR A 131 1.06 -9.88 -1.15
CA THR A 131 1.98 -11.00 -1.01
C THR A 131 3.36 -10.51 -0.62
N LEU A 132 4.07 -11.30 0.17
CA LEU A 132 5.46 -11.02 0.51
C LEU A 132 6.35 -11.24 -0.72
N PRO A 133 7.36 -10.38 -0.95
CA PRO A 133 8.37 -10.62 -1.97
C PRO A 133 9.05 -11.98 -1.76
N SER A 134 9.33 -12.71 -2.84
CA SER A 134 9.97 -14.04 -2.76
C SER A 134 11.40 -14.00 -2.22
N ASP A 135 12.04 -12.83 -2.30
CA ASP A 135 13.37 -12.49 -1.83
C ASP A 135 13.37 -11.89 -0.41
N TRP A 136 12.20 -11.75 0.22
CA TRP A 136 12.12 -11.30 1.60
C TRP A 136 12.32 -12.46 2.57
N ASP A 137 13.50 -12.50 3.18
CA ASP A 137 13.88 -13.48 4.20
C ASP A 137 13.20 -13.24 5.57
N GLY A 138 12.34 -12.24 5.70
CA GLY A 138 11.68 -11.91 6.97
C GLY A 138 12.39 -10.79 7.72
N PRO A 139 11.89 -10.42 8.92
CA PRO A 139 12.48 -9.38 9.76
C PRO A 139 13.77 -9.90 10.43
N PHE A 140 14.80 -10.18 9.64
CA PHE A 140 16.15 -10.42 10.13
C PHE A 140 16.77 -9.10 10.57
N GLY A 141 16.50 -8.63 11.80
CA GLY A 141 17.14 -7.40 12.27
C GLY A 141 16.82 -6.84 13.65
N LEU A 142 15.99 -7.46 14.48
CA LEU A 142 15.82 -7.04 15.88
C LEU A 142 16.04 -8.23 16.80
N GLY A 143 17.31 -8.45 17.14
CA GLY A 143 17.71 -9.36 18.20
C GLY A 143 18.92 -8.87 18.98
N LEU A 144 19.90 -8.25 18.32
CA LEU A 144 21.06 -7.67 18.98
C LEU A 144 21.49 -6.39 18.24
N ASP A 145 21.41 -5.24 18.90
CA ASP A 145 22.20 -4.06 18.52
C ASP A 145 23.68 -4.47 18.41
N THR A 146 24.51 -3.71 17.68
CA THR A 146 25.95 -3.99 17.54
C THR A 146 26.61 -4.21 18.90
N ALA A 147 26.20 -3.43 19.91
CA ALA A 147 26.63 -3.62 21.29
C ALA A 147 26.20 -4.97 21.89
N GLY A 148 24.95 -5.40 21.64
CA GLY A 148 24.47 -6.73 22.02
C GLY A 148 25.30 -7.84 21.37
N THR A 149 25.59 -7.73 20.08
CA THR A 149 26.38 -8.72 19.32
C THR A 149 27.80 -8.82 19.85
N VAL A 150 28.41 -7.69 20.19
CA VAL A 150 29.74 -7.66 20.82
C VAL A 150 29.71 -8.29 22.21
N ILE A 151 28.70 -7.98 23.03
CA ILE A 151 28.59 -8.53 24.39
C ILE A 151 28.39 -10.04 24.36
N THR A 152 27.50 -10.54 23.49
CA THR A 152 27.25 -11.98 23.36
C THR A 152 28.47 -12.72 22.79
N LEU A 153 29.20 -12.13 21.86
CA LEU A 153 30.48 -12.67 21.37
C LEU A 153 31.52 -12.76 22.49
N ILE A 154 31.69 -11.70 23.29
CA ILE A 154 32.63 -11.69 24.42
C ILE A 154 32.24 -12.75 25.45
N ALA A 155 30.96 -12.84 25.82
CA ALA A 155 30.47 -13.84 26.76
C ALA A 155 30.73 -15.27 26.24
N GLY A 156 30.49 -15.51 24.95
CA GLY A 156 30.79 -16.79 24.30
C GLY A 156 32.28 -17.13 24.34
N ILE A 157 33.16 -16.18 24.03
CA ILE A 157 34.62 -16.39 24.08
C ILE A 157 35.09 -16.67 25.51
N LEU A 158 34.58 -15.96 26.52
CA LEU A 158 34.98 -16.18 27.92
C LEU A 158 34.51 -17.55 28.43
N LEU A 159 33.29 -17.97 28.10
CA LEU A 159 32.77 -19.29 28.48
C LEU A 159 33.50 -20.42 27.74
N ALA A 160 33.78 -20.26 26.44
CA ALA A 160 34.55 -21.23 25.66
C ALA A 160 36.01 -21.30 26.12
N GLY A 161 36.64 -20.16 26.39
CA GLY A 161 38.01 -20.09 26.91
C GLY A 161 38.12 -20.71 28.30
N GLY A 162 37.19 -20.40 29.20
CA GLY A 162 37.16 -20.96 30.55
C GLY A 162 36.88 -22.47 30.58
N SER A 163 36.03 -22.98 29.70
CA SER A 163 35.80 -24.43 29.58
C SER A 163 37.02 -25.16 29.01
N LEU A 164 37.72 -24.57 28.04
CA LEU A 164 38.96 -25.14 27.51
C LEU A 164 40.10 -25.17 28.54
N THR A 165 40.25 -24.13 29.38
CA THR A 165 41.30 -24.14 30.41
C THR A 165 41.01 -25.16 31.49
N ILE A 166 39.76 -25.34 31.90
CA ILE A 166 39.37 -26.40 32.84
C ILE A 166 39.69 -27.79 32.25
N LEU A 167 39.34 -28.05 30.99
CA LEU A 167 39.64 -29.33 30.34
C LEU A 167 41.14 -29.63 30.18
N ASN A 168 41.98 -28.60 30.00
CA ASN A 168 43.43 -28.76 29.85
C ASN A 168 44.19 -28.80 31.20
N THR A 169 43.51 -28.52 32.31
CA THR A 169 44.10 -28.56 33.67
C THR A 169 43.54 -29.69 34.55
N MET A 170 42.63 -30.50 34.01
CA MET A 170 42.35 -31.86 34.50
C MET A 170 43.36 -32.86 33.92
#